data_AF-A0A2E9Q9K4-F1
#
_entry.id   AF-A0A2E9Q9K4-F1
#
_cell.length_a   1.000
_cell.length_b   1.000
_cell.length_c   1.000
_cell.angle_alpha   90.00
_cell.angle_beta   90.00
_cell.angle_gamma   90.00
#
_symmetry.space_group_name_H-M   'P 1'
#
loop_
_entity.id
_entity.type
_entity.pdbx_description
1 polymer ?
#
loop_
_entity_poly.entity_id
_entity_poly.type
_entity_poly.pdbx_seq_one_letter_code
_entity_poly.pdbx_strand_id
1 'polypeptide(L)'
;MLSRFTNYALSTFIFATALLATAPAFAEDPAVSEDTVRVPAVNFENRTNRRATPAAREYERETGSMGAEEVLKDGEYSLRGISISRIFDPSKEGMGADVVTIDPQADFGHINAIIRVLQGYLSRAFQYNMEDAGVVARYIVYYNARLRNDASLYQGKYSEDVLAKVDPKKAGIDRSFRNWSGNTQIFIPLKKNIVRPGRTDVDREEITEEETGINEDDKTDMDRIEEERTEEDKDRLDQKEEELEKKKEDTGKKLEELEKDPEKNKEAIEETKEELEKIEQEQEEVKEQKEELEQGTTDSTDGSEETSTTDPGTTDSTDSTDSTDSTDSTDSTETTDSTDGTETTEETTDSTDGTEEVAVTDTTKPDETLEEIDKSENVIAEKILFLRILRYIEGGHYSNELWTIDPKKDDALEKSPYTNICGREFVGLGDESVVVIGYEGSAHNDSGHNLVVINAKDLLKKAQSKEEVFWRTPMVTRDGKVYAFVKDGNSYFLGRFNADLSLDAKSSDPISQNSDITFFGEKIYLTGKSGTGDTTTIQVFNAADLKLLKTITPPAN
;
A
#
# COMPACT_ATOMS: atom_id res chain seq x y z
N MET A 1 58.71 -56.60 31.08
CA MET A 1 58.21 -55.96 32.32
C MET A 1 58.39 -54.45 32.11
N LEU A 2 57.34 -53.67 31.83
CA LEU A 2 56.49 -52.96 32.82
C LEU A 2 57.35 -52.30 33.92
N SER A 3 57.27 -51.01 34.28
CA SER A 3 56.39 -49.89 33.95
C SER A 3 56.92 -48.63 34.70
N ARG A 4 56.92 -47.48 34.02
CA ARG A 4 56.57 -46.09 34.44
C ARG A 4 57.18 -45.38 35.69
N PHE A 5 57.96 -44.32 35.37
CA PHE A 5 57.79 -42.86 35.67
C PHE A 5 57.25 -42.33 37.01
N THR A 6 57.96 -41.31 37.56
CA THR A 6 57.47 -40.13 38.32
C THR A 6 58.62 -39.09 38.38
N ASN A 7 58.49 -37.91 37.76
CA ASN A 7 57.95 -36.61 38.21
C ASN A 7 59.02 -35.62 38.71
N TYR A 8 59.30 -34.58 37.91
CA TYR A 8 59.98 -33.34 38.31
C TYR A 8 58.93 -32.25 38.55
N ALA A 9 59.02 -31.58 39.70
CA ALA A 9 58.23 -30.41 40.06
C ALA A 9 58.85 -29.15 39.44
N LEU A 10 58.03 -28.32 38.79
CA LEU A 10 58.41 -26.95 38.43
C LEU A 10 57.28 -26.00 38.86
N SER A 11 57.68 -24.98 39.60
CA SER A 11 56.85 -23.96 40.22
C SER A 11 56.41 -22.92 39.17
N THR A 12 55.11 -22.64 39.08
CA THR A 12 54.55 -21.61 38.19
C THR A 12 53.93 -20.49 39.01
N PHE A 13 54.39 -19.27 38.75
CA PHE A 13 53.91 -18.02 39.34
C PHE A 13 52.52 -17.67 38.79
N ILE A 14 51.57 -17.41 39.67
CA ILE A 14 50.18 -17.03 39.36
C ILE A 14 50.14 -15.54 39.04
N PHE A 15 49.75 -15.18 37.81
CA PHE A 15 49.33 -13.82 37.45
C PHE A 15 47.80 -13.80 37.45
N ALA A 16 47.20 -13.14 38.43
CA ALA A 16 45.75 -12.98 38.51
C ALA A 16 45.31 -11.82 37.59
N THR A 17 44.82 -12.16 36.41
CA THR A 17 44.17 -11.21 35.49
C THR A 17 42.70 -11.10 35.90
N ALA A 18 42.31 -9.96 36.48
CA ALA A 18 40.91 -9.63 36.72
C ALA A 18 40.24 -9.33 35.36
N LEU A 19 39.37 -10.24 34.91
CA LEU A 19 38.46 -10.00 33.79
C LEU A 19 37.32 -9.11 34.30
N LEU A 20 37.32 -7.81 33.97
CA LEU A 20 36.08 -7.03 34.00
C LEU A 20 35.23 -7.47 32.79
N ALA A 21 34.21 -8.28 33.06
CA ALA A 21 33.14 -8.52 32.10
C ALA A 21 32.26 -7.27 32.06
N THR A 22 32.53 -6.37 31.11
CA THR A 22 31.54 -5.37 30.71
C THR A 22 30.52 -6.08 29.82
N ALA A 23 29.39 -6.49 30.40
CA ALA A 23 28.23 -6.88 29.61
C ALA A 23 27.76 -5.66 28.82
N PRO A 24 27.56 -5.74 27.49
CA PRO A 24 26.83 -4.71 26.79
C PRO A 24 25.37 -4.79 27.25
N ALA A 25 24.96 -3.82 28.06
CA ALA A 25 23.55 -3.55 28.30
C ALA A 25 22.97 -2.90 27.03
N PHE A 26 22.67 -3.73 26.02
CA PHE A 26 21.62 -3.39 25.08
C PHE A 26 20.31 -3.75 25.77
N ALA A 27 19.75 -2.80 26.50
CA ALA A 27 18.31 -2.84 26.73
C ALA A 27 17.68 -2.61 25.34
N GLU A 28 17.22 -3.69 24.70
CA GLU A 28 16.24 -3.55 23.62
C GLU A 28 15.06 -2.79 24.23
N ASP A 29 14.64 -1.69 23.60
CA ASP A 29 13.35 -1.07 23.91
C ASP A 29 12.29 -2.19 23.95
N PRO A 30 11.34 -2.15 24.91
CA PRO A 30 10.31 -3.17 24.99
C PRO A 30 9.64 -3.30 23.62
N ALA A 31 9.73 -4.49 23.03
CA ALA A 31 9.17 -4.76 21.71
C ALA A 31 7.69 -4.39 21.73
N VAL A 32 7.32 -3.28 21.09
CA VAL A 32 5.94 -2.86 20.95
C VAL A 32 5.21 -3.97 20.22
N SER A 33 4.07 -4.42 20.75
CA SER A 33 3.27 -5.43 20.08
C SER A 33 2.73 -4.88 18.77
N GLU A 34 2.66 -5.74 17.76
CA GLU A 34 1.85 -5.50 16.60
C GLU A 34 0.40 -5.69 17.00
N ASP A 35 -0.42 -4.66 16.77
CA ASP A 35 -1.85 -4.78 16.96
C ASP A 35 -2.38 -5.71 15.88
N THR A 36 -2.97 -6.81 16.30
CA THR A 36 -3.68 -7.72 15.40
C THR A 36 -5.12 -7.22 15.30
N VAL A 37 -5.60 -7.02 14.08
CA VAL A 37 -7.04 -6.77 13.89
C VAL A 37 -7.78 -8.05 14.26
N ARG A 38 -8.52 -8.00 15.38
CA ARG A 38 -9.25 -9.13 15.93
C ARG A 38 -10.72 -8.95 15.62
N VAL A 39 -11.27 -9.88 14.87
CA VAL A 39 -12.72 -9.99 14.65
C VAL A 39 -13.21 -11.23 15.40
N PRO A 40 -14.28 -11.16 16.23
CA PRO A 40 -14.84 -12.29 16.95
C PRO A 40 -14.97 -13.61 16.17
N ALA A 41 -15.23 -13.57 14.85
CA ALA A 41 -15.40 -14.77 14.03
C ALA A 41 -14.09 -15.38 13.49
N VAL A 42 -13.00 -14.60 13.35
CA VAL A 42 -11.71 -15.03 12.79
C VAL A 42 -10.56 -14.50 13.64
N ASN A 43 -9.93 -15.39 14.39
CA ASN A 43 -8.76 -15.06 15.20
C ASN A 43 -7.51 -15.78 14.66
N PHE A 44 -6.55 -15.01 14.15
CA PHE A 44 -5.30 -15.54 13.61
C PHE A 44 -4.26 -15.78 14.71
N GLU A 45 -3.67 -16.97 14.72
CA GLU A 45 -2.47 -17.29 15.51
C GLU A 45 -1.24 -16.85 14.71
N ASN A 46 -0.57 -15.79 15.19
CA ASN A 46 0.67 -15.29 14.62
C ASN A 46 1.89 -16.00 15.24
N ARG A 47 2.96 -16.17 14.46
CA ARG A 47 4.25 -16.69 14.95
C ARG A 47 4.91 -15.73 15.93
N THR A 48 4.73 -14.45 15.69
CA THR A 48 5.30 -13.34 16.46
C THR A 48 4.25 -12.26 16.56
N ASN A 49 4.19 -11.58 17.70
CA ASN A 49 3.43 -10.34 17.87
C ASN A 49 4.36 -9.12 17.92
N ARG A 50 5.62 -9.25 17.50
CA ARG A 50 6.55 -8.11 17.43
C ARG A 50 6.12 -7.21 16.28
N ARG A 51 5.95 -5.91 16.56
CA ARG A 51 5.67 -4.90 15.55
C ARG A 51 6.71 -4.92 14.44
N ALA A 52 6.23 -5.06 13.21
CA ALA A 52 7.03 -4.91 12.01
C ALA A 52 7.72 -3.53 11.96
N THR A 53 8.99 -3.51 11.55
CA THR A 53 9.73 -2.25 11.35
C THR A 53 9.13 -1.49 10.16
N PRO A 54 9.31 -0.16 10.07
CA PRO A 54 8.88 0.60 8.89
C PRO A 54 9.40 0.00 7.57
N ALA A 55 10.65 -0.42 7.52
CA ALA A 55 11.25 -1.05 6.34
C ALA A 55 10.59 -2.40 5.98
N ALA A 56 10.23 -3.22 6.97
CA ALA A 56 9.50 -4.47 6.71
C ALA A 56 8.10 -4.20 6.15
N ARG A 57 7.38 -3.24 6.73
CA ARG A 57 6.04 -2.83 6.25
C ARG A 57 6.08 -2.31 4.82
N GLU A 58 7.11 -1.53 4.48
CA GLU A 58 7.30 -1.05 3.12
C GLU A 58 7.65 -2.17 2.15
N TYR A 59 8.58 -3.07 2.52
CA TYR A 59 8.93 -4.22 1.71
C TYR A 59 7.73 -5.12 1.40
N GLU A 60 6.83 -5.33 2.38
CA GLU A 60 5.59 -6.09 2.21
C GLU A 60 4.66 -5.43 1.19
N ARG A 61 4.43 -4.11 1.31
CA ARG A 61 3.60 -3.37 0.35
C ARG A 61 4.20 -3.35 -1.05
N GLU A 62 5.49 -3.07 -1.18
CA GLU A 62 6.20 -3.10 -2.46
C GLU A 62 6.10 -4.48 -3.12
N THR A 63 6.15 -5.56 -2.34
CA THR A 63 5.99 -6.92 -2.87
C THR A 63 4.64 -7.10 -3.54
N GLY A 64 3.58 -6.57 -2.94
CA GLY A 64 2.25 -6.54 -3.55
C GLY A 64 2.17 -5.66 -4.80
N SER A 65 2.68 -4.43 -4.73
CA SER A 65 2.63 -3.49 -5.84
C SER A 65 3.40 -3.98 -7.06
N MET A 66 4.57 -4.59 -6.86
CA MET A 66 5.32 -5.26 -7.94
C MET A 66 4.50 -6.41 -8.56
N GLY A 67 3.82 -7.20 -7.73
CA GLY A 67 2.96 -8.28 -8.22
C GLY A 67 1.82 -7.76 -9.09
N ALA A 68 1.20 -6.65 -8.70
CA ALA A 68 0.13 -6.02 -9.48
C ALA A 68 0.61 -5.52 -10.85
N GLU A 69 1.80 -4.93 -10.93
CA GLU A 69 2.37 -4.45 -12.20
C GLU A 69 2.56 -5.60 -13.21
N GLU A 70 3.16 -6.69 -12.76
CA GLU A 70 3.42 -7.86 -13.63
C GLU A 70 2.12 -8.58 -14.00
N VAL A 71 1.18 -8.73 -13.06
CA VAL A 71 -0.13 -9.34 -13.34
C VAL A 71 -0.95 -8.52 -14.34
N LEU A 72 -0.94 -7.19 -14.25
CA LEU A 72 -1.64 -6.35 -15.22
C LEU A 72 -1.07 -6.46 -16.64
N LYS A 73 0.19 -6.88 -16.77
CA LYS A 73 0.88 -7.01 -18.06
C LYS A 73 0.77 -8.41 -18.64
N ASP A 74 1.11 -9.42 -17.85
CA ASP A 74 1.30 -10.81 -18.30
C ASP A 74 0.29 -11.79 -17.68
N GLY A 75 -0.58 -11.31 -16.77
CA GLY A 75 -1.59 -12.12 -16.09
C GLY A 75 -1.04 -12.99 -14.95
N GLU A 76 0.27 -13.06 -14.77
CA GLU A 76 0.91 -13.88 -13.74
C GLU A 76 2.14 -13.18 -13.13
N TYR A 77 2.46 -13.50 -11.88
CA TYR A 77 3.64 -13.04 -11.15
C TYR A 77 4.14 -14.15 -10.23
N SER A 78 5.47 -14.26 -10.05
CA SER A 78 6.06 -15.13 -9.03
C SER A 78 7.41 -14.59 -8.57
N LEU A 79 7.44 -13.95 -7.40
CA LEU A 79 8.66 -13.45 -6.78
C LEU A 79 8.43 -13.17 -5.29
N ARG A 80 9.51 -13.10 -4.51
CA ARG A 80 9.49 -12.76 -3.06
C ARG A 80 8.59 -13.66 -2.22
N GLY A 81 8.40 -14.93 -2.64
CA GLY A 81 7.58 -15.90 -1.90
C GLY A 81 6.08 -15.75 -2.12
N ILE A 82 5.67 -14.96 -3.11
CA ILE A 82 4.28 -14.82 -3.53
C ILE A 82 4.19 -15.12 -5.02
N SER A 83 3.19 -15.91 -5.38
CA SER A 83 2.77 -16.08 -6.78
C SER A 83 1.34 -15.60 -6.95
N ILE A 84 1.04 -14.88 -8.03
CA ILE A 84 -0.30 -14.34 -8.31
C ILE A 84 -0.66 -14.70 -9.75
N SER A 85 -1.91 -15.11 -9.97
CA SER A 85 -2.44 -15.35 -11.31
C SER A 85 -3.82 -14.71 -11.42
N ARG A 86 -4.00 -13.85 -12.42
CA ARG A 86 -5.31 -13.29 -12.78
C ARG A 86 -6.02 -14.24 -13.72
N ILE A 87 -7.19 -14.69 -13.30
CA ILE A 87 -8.07 -15.52 -14.11
C ILE A 87 -9.42 -14.82 -14.20
N PHE A 88 -9.68 -14.20 -15.34
CA PHE A 88 -10.93 -13.49 -15.59
C PHE A 88 -11.32 -13.61 -17.07
N ASP A 89 -12.48 -14.20 -17.31
CA ASP A 89 -13.10 -14.28 -18.64
C ASP A 89 -14.60 -13.97 -18.46
N PRO A 90 -15.05 -12.75 -18.84
CA PRO A 90 -16.44 -12.34 -18.63
C PRO A 90 -17.43 -13.09 -19.52
N SER A 91 -16.96 -13.91 -20.48
CA SER A 91 -17.82 -14.76 -21.30
C SER A 91 -18.13 -16.12 -20.66
N LYS A 92 -17.42 -16.47 -19.59
CA LYS A 92 -17.61 -17.73 -18.86
C LYS A 92 -18.50 -17.52 -17.64
N GLU A 93 -19.25 -18.57 -17.31
CA GLU A 93 -20.08 -18.60 -16.10
C GLU A 93 -19.19 -18.67 -14.84
N GLY A 94 -19.64 -18.01 -13.78
CA GLY A 94 -18.95 -17.90 -12.50
C GLY A 94 -17.95 -16.74 -12.44
N MET A 95 -17.61 -16.32 -11.22
CA MET A 95 -16.69 -15.20 -11.00
C MET A 95 -15.26 -15.53 -11.43
N GLY A 96 -14.55 -14.49 -11.87
CA GLY A 96 -13.09 -14.54 -11.99
C GLY A 96 -12.41 -14.28 -10.64
N ALA A 97 -11.10 -14.48 -10.59
CA ALA A 97 -10.30 -14.20 -9.40
C ALA A 97 -8.86 -13.84 -9.75
N ASP A 98 -8.26 -12.96 -8.94
CA ASP A 98 -6.81 -13.00 -8.74
C ASP A 98 -6.52 -14.02 -7.63
N VAL A 99 -5.77 -15.08 -7.94
CA VAL A 99 -5.39 -16.12 -6.98
C VAL A 99 -3.97 -15.84 -6.47
N VAL A 100 -3.87 -15.45 -5.19
CA VAL A 100 -2.60 -15.16 -4.51
C VAL A 100 -2.14 -16.38 -3.73
N THR A 101 -1.05 -17.00 -4.16
CA THR A 101 -0.42 -18.15 -3.51
C THR A 101 0.71 -17.72 -2.61
N ILE A 102 0.70 -18.20 -1.36
CA ILE A 102 1.85 -18.06 -0.45
C ILE A 102 2.78 -19.25 -0.69
N ASP A 103 3.94 -18.97 -1.28
CA ASP A 103 4.87 -20.02 -1.68
C ASP A 103 5.58 -20.65 -0.46
N PRO A 104 6.15 -21.87 -0.58
CA PRO A 104 6.82 -22.55 0.53
C PRO A 104 8.05 -21.83 1.11
N GLN A 105 8.65 -20.91 0.36
CA GLN A 105 9.79 -20.10 0.83
C GLN A 105 9.35 -18.84 1.59
N ALA A 106 8.06 -18.50 1.60
CA ALA A 106 7.56 -17.32 2.29
C ALA A 106 7.66 -17.50 3.81
N ASP A 107 8.04 -16.42 4.50
CA ASP A 107 8.29 -16.44 5.95
C ASP A 107 7.41 -15.43 6.71
N PHE A 108 6.13 -15.32 6.30
CA PHE A 108 5.18 -14.42 6.97
C PHE A 108 4.90 -14.91 8.39
N GLY A 109 5.34 -14.12 9.38
CA GLY A 109 5.16 -14.43 10.80
C GLY A 109 3.92 -13.80 11.45
N HIS A 110 3.26 -12.88 10.76
CA HIS A 110 2.11 -12.13 11.27
C HIS A 110 1.11 -11.87 10.13
N ILE A 111 -0.20 -11.95 10.39
CA ILE A 111 -1.25 -11.79 9.37
C ILE A 111 -1.19 -10.42 8.68
N ASN A 112 -0.90 -9.36 9.44
CA ASN A 112 -0.69 -8.01 8.91
C ASN A 112 0.37 -7.93 7.80
N ALA A 113 1.36 -8.82 7.78
CA ALA A 113 2.34 -8.84 6.68
C ALA A 113 1.69 -9.27 5.36
N ILE A 114 0.80 -10.26 5.41
CA ILE A 114 -0.01 -10.70 4.26
C ILE A 114 -0.99 -9.61 3.86
N ILE A 115 -1.66 -8.99 4.84
CA ILE A 115 -2.58 -7.84 4.59
C ILE A 115 -1.82 -6.69 3.91
N ARG A 116 -0.57 -6.39 4.28
CA ARG A 116 0.23 -5.35 3.62
C ARG A 116 0.62 -5.70 2.20
N VAL A 117 0.94 -6.97 1.92
CA VAL A 117 1.13 -7.44 0.54
C VAL A 117 -0.15 -7.23 -0.27
N LEU A 118 -1.31 -7.64 0.25
CA LEU A 118 -2.60 -7.42 -0.41
C LEU A 118 -2.90 -5.93 -0.58
N GLN A 119 -2.67 -5.11 0.45
CA GLN A 119 -2.85 -3.65 0.41
C GLN A 119 -2.04 -3.03 -0.74
N GLY A 120 -0.74 -3.37 -0.86
CA GLY A 120 0.10 -2.89 -1.94
C GLY A 120 -0.34 -3.39 -3.32
N TYR A 121 -0.83 -4.62 -3.40
CA TYR A 121 -1.39 -5.20 -4.62
C TYR A 121 -2.67 -4.47 -5.05
N LEU A 122 -3.64 -4.35 -4.14
CA LEU A 122 -4.95 -3.74 -4.39
C LEU A 122 -4.82 -2.27 -4.79
N SER A 123 -3.96 -1.52 -4.11
CA SER A 123 -3.71 -0.11 -4.44
C SER A 123 -3.19 0.04 -5.87
N ARG A 124 -2.37 -0.89 -6.35
CA ARG A 124 -1.78 -0.80 -7.69
C ARG A 124 -2.64 -1.43 -8.79
N ALA A 125 -3.23 -2.60 -8.53
CA ALA A 125 -4.03 -3.37 -9.48
C ALA A 125 -5.42 -2.75 -9.72
N PHE A 126 -6.02 -2.19 -8.68
CA PHE A 126 -7.42 -1.71 -8.70
C PHE A 126 -7.57 -0.23 -8.31
N GLN A 127 -6.44 0.45 -8.09
CA GLN A 127 -6.38 1.89 -7.81
C GLN A 127 -7.11 2.32 -6.54
N TYR A 128 -7.18 1.46 -5.53
CA TYR A 128 -7.55 1.89 -4.17
C TYR A 128 -6.47 2.83 -3.62
N ASN A 129 -6.86 3.85 -2.86
CA ASN A 129 -5.87 4.55 -2.04
C ASN A 129 -5.34 3.58 -0.96
N MET A 130 -4.20 3.90 -0.36
CA MET A 130 -3.54 2.96 0.55
C MET A 130 -4.38 2.61 1.78
N GLU A 131 -5.15 3.55 2.32
CA GLU A 131 -5.98 3.32 3.50
C GLU A 131 -7.12 2.35 3.19
N ASP A 132 -7.88 2.63 2.14
CA ASP A 132 -8.98 1.80 1.67
C ASP A 132 -8.51 0.42 1.22
N ALA A 133 -7.38 0.34 0.51
CA ALA A 133 -6.75 -0.92 0.16
C ALA A 133 -6.43 -1.77 1.41
N GLY A 134 -6.12 -1.11 2.53
CA GLY A 134 -5.90 -1.77 3.81
C GLY A 134 -7.19 -2.34 4.40
N VAL A 135 -8.31 -1.66 4.25
CA VAL A 135 -9.64 -2.14 4.67
C VAL A 135 -10.05 -3.34 3.81
N VAL A 136 -10.09 -3.17 2.49
CA VAL A 136 -10.45 -4.24 1.53
C VAL A 136 -9.55 -5.47 1.67
N ALA A 137 -8.25 -5.29 1.94
CA ALA A 137 -7.34 -6.41 2.19
C ALA A 137 -7.70 -7.23 3.45
N ARG A 138 -8.22 -6.58 4.51
CA ARG A 138 -8.69 -7.29 5.72
C ARG A 138 -9.92 -8.15 5.39
N TYR A 139 -10.86 -7.55 4.66
CA TYR A 139 -12.05 -8.22 4.17
C TYR A 139 -11.73 -9.48 3.34
N ILE A 140 -10.82 -9.35 2.37
CA ILE A 140 -10.34 -10.49 1.58
C ILE A 140 -9.74 -11.57 2.49
N VAL A 141 -8.94 -11.21 3.50
CA VAL A 141 -8.35 -12.18 4.42
C VAL A 141 -9.41 -12.88 5.27
N TYR A 142 -10.44 -12.18 5.74
CA TYR A 142 -11.54 -12.77 6.50
C TYR A 142 -12.40 -13.70 5.65
N TYR A 143 -12.76 -13.26 4.45
CA TYR A 143 -13.41 -14.07 3.43
C TYR A 143 -12.65 -15.38 3.20
N ASN A 144 -11.34 -15.30 2.95
CA ASN A 144 -10.51 -16.47 2.70
C ASN A 144 -10.28 -17.37 3.92
N ALA A 145 -10.34 -16.82 5.13
CA ALA A 145 -10.26 -17.61 6.35
C ALA A 145 -11.51 -18.47 6.56
N ARG A 146 -12.65 -18.04 6.01
CA ARG A 146 -13.90 -18.82 5.99
C ARG A 146 -13.88 -19.92 4.94
N LEU A 147 -13.37 -19.63 3.74
CA LEU A 147 -13.26 -20.62 2.65
C LEU A 147 -12.38 -21.82 3.02
N ARG A 148 -11.47 -21.65 3.99
CA ARG A 148 -10.47 -22.65 4.34
C ARG A 148 -11.12 -23.97 4.79
N ASN A 149 -10.74 -25.05 4.10
CA ASN A 149 -11.24 -26.42 4.34
C ASN A 149 -12.74 -26.61 4.05
N ASP A 150 -13.41 -25.67 3.38
CA ASP A 150 -14.81 -25.82 2.98
C ASP A 150 -15.00 -25.48 1.50
N ALA A 151 -14.89 -26.52 0.67
CA ALA A 151 -15.02 -26.37 -0.77
C ALA A 151 -16.42 -25.93 -1.21
N SER A 152 -17.45 -26.17 -0.40
CA SER A 152 -18.83 -25.81 -0.74
C SER A 152 -19.05 -24.30 -0.82
N LEU A 153 -18.16 -23.51 -0.21
CA LEU A 153 -18.25 -22.04 -0.19
C LEU A 153 -17.70 -21.37 -1.44
N TYR A 154 -16.88 -22.05 -2.24
CA TYR A 154 -16.28 -21.48 -3.46
C TYR A 154 -16.55 -22.31 -4.72
N GLN A 155 -16.84 -23.61 -4.59
CA GLN A 155 -17.25 -24.43 -5.73
C GLN A 155 -18.61 -23.97 -6.24
N GLY A 156 -18.69 -23.65 -7.54
CA GLY A 156 -19.91 -23.14 -8.18
C GLY A 156 -20.05 -21.62 -8.17
N LYS A 157 -19.34 -20.91 -7.25
CA LYS A 157 -19.26 -19.44 -7.28
C LYS A 157 -18.25 -18.94 -8.32
N TYR A 158 -17.08 -19.59 -8.38
CA TYR A 158 -16.01 -19.24 -9.30
C TYR A 158 -16.06 -20.04 -10.59
N SER A 159 -15.59 -19.43 -11.67
CA SER A 159 -15.47 -20.07 -12.99
C SER A 159 -14.57 -21.31 -12.98
N GLU A 160 -14.81 -22.24 -13.91
CA GLU A 160 -14.00 -23.46 -14.04
C GLU A 160 -12.50 -23.17 -14.22
N ASP A 161 -12.15 -22.08 -14.91
CA ASP A 161 -10.76 -21.66 -15.12
C ASP A 161 -10.06 -21.28 -13.81
N VAL A 162 -10.77 -20.57 -12.90
CA VAL A 162 -10.25 -20.24 -11.57
C VAL A 162 -10.05 -21.53 -10.78
N LEU A 163 -11.06 -22.40 -10.77
CA LEU A 163 -11.03 -23.66 -10.03
C LEU A 163 -9.93 -24.60 -10.54
N ALA A 164 -9.59 -24.55 -11.82
CA ALA A 164 -8.48 -25.32 -12.40
C ALA A 164 -7.09 -24.86 -11.90
N LYS A 165 -6.97 -23.63 -11.41
CA LYS A 165 -5.72 -23.06 -10.86
C LYS A 165 -5.61 -23.16 -9.34
N VAL A 166 -6.65 -23.64 -8.67
CA VAL A 166 -6.70 -23.77 -7.21
C VAL A 166 -6.56 -25.23 -6.79
N ASP A 167 -5.66 -25.49 -5.85
CA ASP A 167 -5.61 -26.73 -5.08
C ASP A 167 -6.62 -26.64 -3.93
N PRO A 168 -7.66 -27.50 -3.87
CA PRO A 168 -8.66 -27.46 -2.80
C PRO A 168 -8.09 -27.57 -1.39
N LYS A 169 -6.91 -28.16 -1.21
CA LYS A 169 -6.24 -28.25 0.10
C LYS A 169 -5.56 -26.96 0.53
N LYS A 170 -5.36 -26.04 -0.42
CA LYS A 170 -4.70 -24.76 -0.24
C LYS A 170 -5.66 -23.58 -0.34
N ALA A 171 -6.85 -23.79 -0.89
CA ALA A 171 -7.91 -22.79 -0.97
C ALA A 171 -8.15 -22.08 0.38
N GLY A 172 -8.21 -20.75 0.33
CA GLY A 172 -8.31 -19.89 1.50
C GLY A 172 -7.02 -19.80 2.32
N ILE A 173 -7.12 -19.17 3.49
CA ILE A 173 -6.01 -18.99 4.43
C ILE A 173 -6.34 -19.64 5.78
N ASP A 174 -5.39 -20.37 6.35
CA ASP A 174 -5.56 -20.95 7.67
C ASP A 174 -5.50 -19.89 8.78
N ARG A 175 -6.16 -20.13 9.91
CA ARG A 175 -6.05 -19.23 11.07
C ARG A 175 -4.69 -19.36 11.76
N SER A 176 -3.95 -20.46 11.56
CA SER A 176 -2.61 -20.65 12.13
C SER A 176 -1.50 -20.36 11.14
N PHE A 177 -0.53 -19.54 11.54
CA PHE A 177 0.66 -19.23 10.73
C PHE A 177 1.43 -20.46 10.24
N ARG A 178 1.31 -21.59 10.95
CA ARG A 178 1.98 -22.85 10.63
C ARG A 178 1.56 -23.43 9.27
N ASN A 179 0.38 -23.04 8.80
CA ASN A 179 -0.24 -23.53 7.58
C ASN A 179 -0.30 -22.47 6.47
N TRP A 180 0.37 -21.34 6.61
CA TRP A 180 0.39 -20.31 5.56
C TRP A 180 1.34 -20.68 4.43
N SER A 181 2.63 -20.81 4.75
CA SER A 181 3.68 -21.06 3.76
C SER A 181 3.46 -22.36 3.00
N GLY A 182 3.38 -22.27 1.67
CA GLY A 182 3.18 -23.38 0.75
C GLY A 182 1.79 -24.01 0.73
N ASN A 183 0.88 -23.58 1.61
CA ASN A 183 -0.41 -24.21 1.87
C ASN A 183 -1.58 -23.22 1.82
N THR A 184 -1.40 -22.03 1.23
CA THR A 184 -2.42 -20.98 1.14
C THR A 184 -2.55 -20.46 -0.28
N GLN A 185 -3.80 -20.37 -0.75
CA GLN A 185 -4.22 -19.73 -1.99
C GLN A 185 -5.42 -18.84 -1.66
N ILE A 186 -5.18 -17.54 -1.62
CA ILE A 186 -6.15 -16.49 -1.33
C ILE A 186 -6.85 -16.11 -2.63
N PHE A 187 -8.17 -16.11 -2.62
CA PHE A 187 -9.02 -15.59 -3.68
C PHE A 187 -9.23 -14.09 -3.47
N ILE A 188 -8.96 -13.30 -4.51
CA ILE A 188 -9.50 -11.94 -4.64
C ILE A 188 -10.59 -12.05 -5.72
N PRO A 189 -11.88 -12.13 -5.36
CA PRO A 189 -12.93 -12.26 -6.35
C PRO A 189 -13.01 -11.01 -7.22
N LEU A 190 -13.29 -11.21 -8.51
CA LEU A 190 -13.28 -10.15 -9.51
C LEU A 190 -14.62 -10.02 -10.21
N LYS A 191 -15.03 -8.77 -10.45
CA LYS A 191 -16.12 -8.41 -11.35
C LYS A 191 -15.63 -7.58 -12.54
N LYS A 192 -16.42 -7.54 -13.61
CA LYS A 192 -16.15 -6.73 -14.81
C LYS A 192 -16.19 -5.26 -14.41
N ASN A 193 -15.18 -4.49 -14.80
CA ASN A 193 -15.20 -3.03 -14.62
C ASN A 193 -14.38 -2.34 -15.71
N ILE A 194 -15.03 -1.72 -16.68
CA ILE A 194 -14.37 -1.26 -17.91
C ILE A 194 -13.61 0.07 -17.74
N VAL A 195 -13.67 0.70 -16.57
CA VAL A 195 -12.96 1.95 -16.22
C VAL A 195 -11.84 1.76 -15.20
N ARG A 196 -11.53 0.51 -14.85
CA ARG A 196 -10.42 0.13 -13.96
C ARG A 196 -9.34 -0.70 -14.70
N PRO A 197 -8.10 -0.76 -14.18
CA PRO A 197 -7.02 -1.49 -14.86
C PRO A 197 -7.34 -2.97 -15.07
N GLY A 198 -6.99 -3.50 -16.25
CA GLY A 198 -7.31 -4.87 -16.62
C GLY A 198 -8.80 -5.13 -16.85
N ARG A 199 -9.62 -4.07 -16.93
CA ARG A 199 -11.08 -4.12 -17.13
C ARG A 199 -11.82 -4.92 -16.04
N THR A 200 -11.26 -4.93 -14.83
CA THR A 200 -11.82 -5.63 -13.67
C THR A 200 -11.68 -4.81 -12.39
N ASP A 201 -12.50 -5.12 -11.40
CA ASP A 201 -12.36 -4.65 -10.02
C ASP A 201 -12.62 -5.80 -9.03
N VAL A 202 -12.32 -5.57 -7.75
CA VAL A 202 -12.68 -6.49 -6.67
C VAL A 202 -14.20 -6.56 -6.56
N ASP A 203 -14.73 -7.78 -6.49
CA ASP A 203 -16.13 -7.99 -6.13
C ASP A 203 -16.28 -7.82 -4.61
N ARG A 204 -16.69 -6.60 -4.23
CA ARG A 204 -16.79 -6.21 -2.82
C ARG A 204 -18.00 -6.85 -2.16
N GLU A 205 -19.10 -7.02 -2.88
CA GLU A 205 -20.31 -7.67 -2.38
C GLU A 205 -20.01 -9.10 -1.92
N GLU A 206 -19.24 -9.87 -2.71
CA GLU A 206 -18.85 -11.24 -2.35
C GLU A 206 -17.99 -11.31 -1.08
N ILE A 207 -17.07 -10.36 -0.86
CA ILE A 207 -16.23 -10.36 0.35
C ILE A 207 -16.96 -9.80 1.59
N THR A 208 -18.12 -9.14 1.40
CA THR A 208 -18.96 -8.57 2.46
C THR A 208 -20.24 -9.37 2.75
N GLU A 209 -20.64 -10.30 1.87
CA GLU A 209 -21.95 -11.00 1.87
C GLU A 209 -22.31 -11.65 3.24
N GLU A 210 -21.32 -12.15 3.97
CA GLU A 210 -21.56 -12.95 5.17
C GLU A 210 -20.68 -12.53 6.35
N GLU A 211 -20.48 -11.23 6.49
CA GLU A 211 -19.73 -10.62 7.57
C GLU A 211 -20.32 -10.93 8.94
N THR A 212 -19.62 -11.76 9.71
CA THR A 212 -19.91 -11.95 11.12
C THR A 212 -18.70 -11.51 11.93
N GLY A 213 -18.93 -10.62 12.90
CA GLY A 213 -17.92 -10.23 13.88
C GLY A 213 -16.86 -9.24 13.40
N ILE A 214 -17.03 -8.54 12.29
CA ILE A 214 -16.17 -7.39 11.94
C ILE A 214 -16.50 -6.20 12.85
N ASN A 215 -15.51 -5.38 13.20
CA ASN A 215 -15.74 -4.18 14.01
C ASN A 215 -16.55 -3.14 13.22
N GLU A 216 -17.35 -2.37 13.94
CA GLU A 216 -18.24 -1.36 13.37
C GLU A 216 -17.48 -0.28 12.58
N ASP A 217 -16.24 0.04 12.98
CA ASP A 217 -15.38 0.97 12.24
C ASP A 217 -15.00 0.42 10.85
N ASP A 218 -14.56 -0.84 10.74
CA ASP A 218 -14.19 -1.44 9.45
C ASP A 218 -15.42 -1.57 8.53
N LYS A 219 -16.59 -1.83 9.11
CA LYS A 219 -17.85 -1.84 8.36
C LYS A 219 -18.19 -0.45 7.84
N THR A 220 -18.09 0.57 8.69
CA THR A 220 -18.32 1.98 8.31
C THR A 220 -17.35 2.41 7.22
N ASP A 221 -16.09 2.01 7.33
CA ASP A 221 -15.07 2.25 6.31
C ASP A 221 -15.41 1.54 5.00
N MET A 222 -15.87 0.28 5.03
CA MET A 222 -16.30 -0.41 3.81
C MET A 222 -17.53 0.21 3.16
N ASP A 223 -18.53 0.61 3.95
CA ASP A 223 -19.72 1.30 3.44
C ASP A 223 -19.32 2.61 2.73
N ARG A 224 -18.42 3.39 3.34
CA ARG A 224 -17.83 4.60 2.74
C ARG A 224 -17.07 4.26 1.45
N ILE A 225 -16.23 3.23 1.46
CA ILE A 225 -15.47 2.79 0.28
C ILE A 225 -16.41 2.35 -0.84
N GLU A 226 -17.53 1.69 -0.53
CA GLU A 226 -18.54 1.28 -1.50
C GLU A 226 -19.14 2.50 -2.20
N GLU A 227 -19.58 3.49 -1.42
CA GLU A 227 -20.15 4.75 -1.92
C GLU A 227 -19.13 5.52 -2.76
N GLU A 228 -17.94 5.80 -2.23
CA GLU A 228 -16.90 6.57 -2.92
C GLU A 228 -16.50 5.93 -4.26
N ARG A 229 -16.32 4.61 -4.27
CA ARG A 229 -15.93 3.89 -5.50
C ARG A 229 -17.05 3.84 -6.53
N THR A 230 -18.29 3.70 -6.08
CA THR A 230 -19.46 3.73 -6.97
C THR A 230 -19.56 5.09 -7.67
N GLU A 231 -19.40 6.17 -6.92
CA GLU A 231 -19.40 7.52 -7.49
C GLU A 231 -18.18 7.77 -8.40
N GLU A 232 -16.98 7.32 -8.01
CA GLU A 232 -15.80 7.39 -8.89
C GLU A 232 -16.00 6.63 -10.21
N ASP A 233 -16.64 5.46 -10.17
CA ASP A 233 -16.90 4.66 -11.37
C ASP A 233 -17.93 5.34 -12.28
N LYS A 234 -18.98 5.93 -11.72
CA LYS A 234 -19.95 6.75 -12.47
C LYS A 234 -19.26 7.90 -13.19
N ASP A 235 -18.47 8.70 -12.46
CA ASP A 235 -17.73 9.83 -13.02
C ASP A 235 -16.78 9.40 -14.16
N ARG A 236 -16.10 8.26 -13.99
CA ARG A 236 -15.20 7.71 -15.03
C ARG A 236 -15.97 7.17 -16.23
N LEU A 237 -17.13 6.57 -16.02
CA LEU A 237 -17.99 6.08 -17.10
C LEU A 237 -18.60 7.23 -17.89
N ASP A 238 -18.99 8.33 -17.24
CA ASP A 238 -19.41 9.58 -17.90
C ASP A 238 -18.28 10.15 -18.75
N GLN A 239 -17.08 10.29 -18.19
CA GLN A 239 -15.91 10.76 -18.95
C GLN A 239 -15.58 9.85 -20.14
N LYS A 240 -15.67 8.52 -19.95
CA LYS A 240 -15.40 7.55 -21.00
C LYS A 240 -16.48 7.58 -22.10
N GLU A 241 -17.74 7.80 -21.75
CA GLU A 241 -18.82 7.99 -22.73
C GLU A 241 -18.58 9.23 -23.60
N GLU A 242 -18.24 10.37 -22.98
CA GLU A 242 -17.91 11.61 -23.70
C GLU A 242 -16.68 11.43 -24.62
N GLU A 243 -15.64 10.73 -24.13
CA GLU A 243 -14.45 10.41 -24.94
C GLU A 243 -14.82 9.56 -26.16
N LEU A 244 -15.63 8.51 -25.96
CA LEU A 244 -16.06 7.62 -27.03
C LEU A 244 -16.99 8.31 -28.03
N GLU A 245 -17.91 9.17 -27.59
CA GLU A 245 -18.75 9.97 -28.49
C GLU A 245 -17.91 10.86 -29.40
N LYS A 246 -16.95 11.58 -28.81
CA LYS A 246 -16.05 12.44 -29.58
C LYS A 246 -15.19 11.63 -30.55
N LYS A 247 -14.64 10.50 -30.09
CA LYS A 247 -13.86 9.59 -30.93
C LYS A 247 -14.71 9.05 -32.08
N LYS A 248 -15.97 8.70 -31.83
CA LYS A 248 -16.92 8.27 -32.86
C LYS A 248 -17.18 9.36 -33.90
N GLU A 249 -17.40 10.60 -33.47
CA GLU A 249 -17.61 11.74 -34.37
C GLU A 249 -16.38 12.00 -35.26
N ASP A 250 -15.19 12.02 -34.66
CA ASP A 250 -13.93 12.26 -35.38
C ASP A 250 -13.61 11.13 -36.36
N THR A 251 -13.78 9.86 -35.94
CA THR A 251 -13.59 8.69 -36.81
C THR A 251 -14.65 8.65 -37.93
N GLY A 252 -15.89 9.06 -37.66
CA GLY A 252 -16.94 9.22 -38.66
C GLY A 252 -16.60 10.26 -39.73
N LYS A 253 -16.13 11.45 -39.33
CA LYS A 253 -15.66 12.48 -40.27
C LYS A 253 -14.47 12.01 -41.12
N LYS A 254 -13.53 11.29 -40.50
CA LYS A 254 -12.39 10.69 -41.21
C LYS A 254 -12.86 9.67 -42.25
N LEU A 255 -13.84 8.84 -41.91
CA LEU A 255 -14.42 7.87 -42.84
C LEU A 255 -15.08 8.59 -44.03
N GLU A 256 -15.90 9.62 -43.79
CA GLU A 256 -16.54 10.42 -44.85
C GLU A 256 -15.51 11.08 -45.79
N GLU A 257 -14.35 11.50 -45.27
CA GLU A 257 -13.28 12.06 -46.08
C GLU A 257 -12.59 11.00 -46.95
N LEU A 258 -12.31 9.83 -46.39
CA LEU A 258 -11.69 8.72 -47.11
C LEU A 258 -12.59 8.19 -48.24
N GLU A 259 -13.91 8.14 -48.02
CA GLU A 259 -14.91 7.69 -48.99
C GLU A 259 -15.07 8.61 -50.21
N LYS A 260 -14.44 9.81 -50.22
CA LYS A 260 -14.39 10.68 -51.42
C LYS A 260 -13.53 10.10 -52.55
N ASP A 261 -12.58 9.21 -52.24
CA ASP A 261 -11.75 8.48 -53.21
C ASP A 261 -11.57 7.01 -52.77
N PRO A 262 -12.62 6.17 -52.93
CA PRO A 262 -12.68 4.85 -52.33
C PRO A 262 -11.74 3.83 -53.01
N GLU A 263 -11.38 4.03 -54.28
CA GLU A 263 -10.41 3.15 -54.96
C GLU A 263 -9.00 3.34 -54.40
N LYS A 264 -8.63 4.57 -54.07
CA LYS A 264 -7.31 4.90 -53.52
C LYS A 264 -7.19 4.60 -52.01
N ASN A 265 -8.29 4.71 -51.28
CA ASN A 265 -8.31 4.64 -49.80
C ASN A 265 -8.90 3.34 -49.23
N LYS A 266 -9.07 2.30 -50.06
CA LYS A 266 -9.79 1.07 -49.69
C LYS A 266 -9.36 0.46 -48.34
N GLU A 267 -8.07 0.29 -48.10
CA GLU A 267 -7.55 -0.31 -46.85
C GLU A 267 -7.82 0.58 -45.63
N ALA A 268 -7.61 1.90 -45.75
CA ALA A 268 -7.87 2.85 -44.67
C ALA A 268 -9.37 2.94 -44.32
N ILE A 269 -10.25 2.76 -45.30
CA ILE A 269 -11.71 2.71 -45.09
C ILE A 269 -12.08 1.48 -44.26
N GLU A 270 -11.51 0.32 -44.57
CA GLU A 270 -11.76 -0.93 -43.84
C GLU A 270 -11.28 -0.82 -42.39
N GLU A 271 -10.05 -0.35 -42.16
CA GLU A 271 -9.51 -0.11 -40.82
C GLU A 271 -10.35 0.90 -40.02
N THR A 272 -10.81 1.98 -40.66
CA THR A 272 -11.63 3.01 -40.00
C THR A 272 -13.04 2.47 -39.66
N LYS A 273 -13.59 1.55 -40.46
CA LYS A 273 -14.87 0.87 -40.15
C LYS A 273 -14.73 -0.08 -38.98
N GLU A 274 -13.66 -0.88 -38.94
CA GLU A 274 -13.37 -1.73 -37.78
C GLU A 274 -13.14 -0.91 -36.51
N GLU A 275 -12.51 0.26 -36.61
CA GLU A 275 -12.35 1.19 -35.49
C GLU A 275 -13.71 1.71 -34.99
N LEU A 276 -14.64 2.07 -35.89
CA LEU A 276 -16.00 2.47 -35.52
C LEU A 276 -16.76 1.33 -34.84
N GLU A 277 -16.70 0.10 -35.36
CA GLU A 277 -17.35 -1.05 -34.74
C GLU A 277 -16.83 -1.30 -33.31
N LYS A 278 -15.52 -1.17 -33.08
CA LYS A 278 -14.94 -1.26 -31.73
C LYS A 278 -15.41 -0.14 -30.81
N ILE A 279 -15.51 1.10 -31.30
CA ILE A 279 -16.04 2.22 -30.52
C ILE A 279 -17.50 1.96 -30.14
N GLU A 280 -18.31 1.46 -31.05
CA GLU A 280 -19.71 1.12 -30.78
C GLU A 280 -19.87 0.01 -29.75
N GLN A 281 -19.03 -1.03 -29.81
CA GLN A 281 -18.97 -2.08 -28.80
C GLN A 281 -18.58 -1.52 -27.42
N GLU A 282 -17.56 -0.66 -27.35
CA GLU A 282 -17.17 -0.03 -26.09
C GLU A 282 -18.27 0.90 -25.53
N GLN A 283 -19.03 1.60 -26.39
CA GLN A 283 -20.19 2.39 -25.96
C GLN A 283 -21.30 1.52 -25.36
N GLU A 284 -21.56 0.34 -25.95
CA GLU A 284 -22.54 -0.61 -25.42
C GLU A 284 -22.10 -1.16 -24.05
N GLU A 285 -20.82 -1.48 -23.87
CA GLU A 285 -20.27 -1.92 -22.58
C GLU A 285 -20.31 -0.83 -21.51
N VAL A 286 -20.04 0.44 -21.87
CA VAL A 286 -20.20 1.58 -20.94
C VAL A 286 -21.65 1.68 -20.48
N LYS A 287 -22.60 1.59 -21.41
CA LYS A 287 -24.02 1.67 -21.11
C LYS A 287 -24.47 0.52 -20.20
N GLU A 288 -24.08 -0.72 -20.51
CA GLU A 288 -24.36 -1.91 -19.69
C GLU A 288 -23.85 -1.72 -18.26
N GLN A 289 -22.60 -1.27 -18.09
CA GLN A 289 -22.03 -1.08 -16.76
C GLN A 289 -22.72 0.07 -15.97
N LYS A 290 -23.17 1.13 -16.65
CA LYS A 290 -23.98 2.17 -16.00
C LYS A 290 -25.32 1.63 -15.49
N GLU A 291 -26.02 0.83 -16.31
CA GLU A 291 -27.28 0.20 -15.93
C GLU A 291 -27.11 -0.75 -14.72
N GLU A 292 -26.00 -1.50 -14.66
CA GLU A 292 -25.65 -2.37 -13.53
C GLU A 292 -25.43 -1.57 -12.23
N LEU A 293 -24.67 -0.48 -12.30
CA LEU A 293 -24.44 0.40 -11.14
C LEU A 293 -25.73 1.07 -10.64
N GLU A 294 -26.65 1.42 -11.52
CA GLU A 294 -27.96 1.97 -11.15
C GLU A 294 -28.84 0.92 -10.45
N GLN A 295 -28.85 -0.32 -10.94
CA GLN A 295 -29.64 -1.40 -10.33
C GLN A 295 -29.11 -1.80 -8.95
N GLY A 296 -27.79 -1.85 -8.75
CA GLY A 296 -27.18 -2.13 -7.43
C GLY A 296 -27.54 -1.11 -6.34
N THR A 297 -27.80 0.15 -6.71
CA THR A 297 -28.24 1.18 -5.75
C THR A 297 -29.70 1.01 -5.28
N THR A 298 -30.54 0.28 -6.02
CA THR A 298 -31.96 0.12 -5.65
C THR A 298 -32.22 -0.99 -4.63
N ASP A 299 -31.41 -2.05 -4.60
CA ASP A 299 -31.54 -3.14 -3.61
C ASP A 299 -30.93 -2.78 -2.24
N SER A 300 -29.93 -1.88 -2.20
CA SER A 300 -29.27 -1.49 -0.94
C SER A 300 -30.10 -0.56 -0.04
N THR A 301 -31.26 -0.07 -0.51
CA THR A 301 -32.13 0.86 0.25
C THR A 301 -33.38 0.20 0.84
N ASP A 302 -33.70 -1.06 0.48
CA ASP A 302 -34.93 -1.76 0.93
C ASP A 302 -34.62 -3.04 1.75
N GLY A 303 -33.69 -2.91 2.69
CA GLY A 303 -33.24 -3.99 3.58
C GLY A 303 -33.87 -3.96 4.97
N SER A 304 -35.14 -3.55 5.12
CA SER A 304 -35.89 -3.81 6.35
C SER A 304 -37.35 -4.13 6.05
N GLU A 305 -37.76 -5.34 6.45
CA GLU A 305 -39.13 -5.90 6.42
C GLU A 305 -39.60 -6.53 5.09
N GLU A 306 -39.44 -7.85 4.95
CA GLU A 306 -40.52 -8.81 5.22
C GLU A 306 -40.12 -10.23 4.78
N THR A 307 -40.15 -11.18 5.72
CA THR A 307 -40.21 -12.62 5.44
C THR A 307 -41.67 -13.05 5.45
N SER A 308 -42.21 -13.48 4.31
CA SER A 308 -43.49 -14.22 4.28
C SER A 308 -43.68 -14.99 2.96
N THR A 309 -43.32 -16.28 3.03
CA THR A 309 -44.01 -17.44 2.44
C THR A 309 -44.70 -17.32 1.09
N THR A 310 -44.30 -18.12 0.09
CA THR A 310 -45.18 -19.13 -0.53
C THR A 310 -44.38 -20.16 -1.37
N ASP A 311 -44.47 -21.43 -0.98
CA ASP A 311 -44.33 -22.59 -1.88
C ASP A 311 -45.69 -22.82 -2.58
N PRO A 312 -45.76 -23.34 -3.82
CA PRO A 312 -46.09 -24.75 -3.96
C PRO A 312 -45.44 -25.48 -5.16
N GLY A 313 -44.96 -26.70 -4.94
CA GLY A 313 -45.30 -27.81 -5.86
C GLY A 313 -44.24 -28.86 -6.18
N THR A 314 -44.07 -29.82 -5.27
CA THR A 314 -44.19 -31.29 -5.44
C THR A 314 -43.53 -32.00 -6.65
N THR A 315 -42.65 -32.96 -6.35
CA THR A 315 -42.70 -34.42 -6.70
C THR A 315 -41.30 -35.01 -6.50
N ASP A 316 -41.04 -36.21 -5.99
CA ASP A 316 -41.79 -37.26 -5.30
C ASP A 316 -40.75 -38.28 -4.79
N SER A 317 -41.10 -39.00 -3.72
CA SER A 317 -40.62 -40.36 -3.36
C SER A 317 -39.17 -40.52 -2.89
N THR A 318 -38.79 -41.26 -1.84
CA THR A 318 -39.32 -42.37 -1.00
C THR A 318 -38.15 -42.65 -0.02
N ASP A 319 -38.24 -43.14 1.22
CA ASP A 319 -39.12 -44.11 1.86
C ASP A 319 -38.81 -44.10 3.38
N SER A 320 -39.82 -44.39 4.21
CA SER A 320 -39.79 -45.20 5.45
C SER A 320 -38.80 -44.85 6.59
N THR A 321 -39.16 -44.78 7.88
CA THR A 321 -40.27 -45.41 8.63
C THR A 321 -40.18 -44.96 10.10
N ASP A 322 -41.35 -44.82 10.74
CA ASP A 322 -41.71 -45.12 12.15
C ASP A 322 -40.83 -44.61 13.32
N SER A 323 -41.35 -44.19 14.47
CA SER A 323 -42.67 -43.82 14.98
C SER A 323 -42.50 -43.58 16.49
N THR A 324 -43.46 -42.87 17.09
CA THR A 324 -43.78 -42.80 18.53
C THR A 324 -42.88 -41.97 19.43
N ASP A 325 -43.35 -41.31 20.49
CA ASP A 325 -44.65 -40.74 20.89
C ASP A 325 -44.35 -39.98 22.19
N SER A 326 -44.92 -38.78 22.31
CA SER A 326 -45.39 -38.01 23.48
C SER A 326 -44.81 -38.14 24.91
N THR A 327 -45.07 -37.03 25.63
CA THR A 327 -45.28 -36.86 27.10
C THR A 327 -44.04 -36.73 27.99
N ASP A 328 -43.97 -35.90 29.03
CA ASP A 328 -44.83 -34.89 29.67
C ASP A 328 -44.02 -34.33 30.88
N SER A 329 -44.42 -33.16 31.37
CA SER A 329 -44.38 -32.74 32.79
C SER A 329 -43.04 -32.34 33.44
N THR A 330 -42.86 -31.06 33.80
CA THR A 330 -43.41 -30.28 34.93
C THR A 330 -42.55 -30.33 36.21
N ASP A 331 -42.27 -29.12 36.71
CA ASP A 331 -42.50 -28.66 38.09
C ASP A 331 -41.30 -28.23 38.95
N SER A 332 -41.54 -27.06 39.57
CA SER A 332 -41.10 -26.56 40.88
C SER A 332 -39.70 -25.93 41.01
N THR A 333 -39.59 -24.61 41.22
CA THR A 333 -39.83 -23.82 42.47
C THR A 333 -38.82 -24.18 43.58
N GLU A 334 -38.21 -23.31 44.40
CA GLU A 334 -38.61 -22.05 45.02
C GLU A 334 -37.36 -21.40 45.71
N THR A 335 -37.34 -20.06 45.77
CA THR A 335 -37.06 -19.16 46.93
C THR A 335 -35.69 -18.88 47.58
N THR A 336 -35.66 -17.61 48.08
CA THR A 336 -34.88 -16.94 49.13
C THR A 336 -33.61 -16.17 48.67
N ASP A 337 -33.49 -14.84 48.61
CA ASP A 337 -34.03 -13.62 49.29
C ASP A 337 -33.02 -12.98 50.29
N SER A 338 -32.85 -11.66 50.13
CA SER A 338 -32.35 -10.63 51.08
C SER A 338 -30.83 -10.56 51.34
N THR A 339 -30.14 -9.40 51.51
CA THR A 339 -30.51 -8.04 51.96
C THR A 339 -29.41 -7.01 51.58
N ASP A 340 -29.82 -5.80 51.16
CA ASP A 340 -29.40 -4.43 51.58
C ASP A 340 -27.90 -4.12 51.87
N GLY A 341 -27.27 -3.02 51.47
CA GLY A 341 -27.65 -1.71 50.95
C GLY A 341 -26.49 -0.74 51.25
N THR A 342 -26.32 0.35 50.49
CA THR A 342 -26.00 1.73 50.95
C THR A 342 -25.96 2.66 49.72
N GLU A 343 -26.81 3.69 49.77
CA GLU A 343 -26.92 4.85 48.85
C GLU A 343 -25.64 5.71 48.85
N THR A 344 -25.37 6.57 47.86
CA THR A 344 -25.85 7.98 47.77
C THR A 344 -25.47 8.48 46.35
N THR A 345 -26.40 8.79 45.43
CA THR A 345 -26.96 10.13 45.07
C THR A 345 -25.91 11.26 44.97
N GLU A 346 -25.90 12.19 44.01
CA GLU A 346 -26.60 12.45 42.75
C GLU A 346 -25.94 13.74 42.15
N GLU A 347 -26.03 13.93 40.82
CA GLU A 347 -26.28 15.19 40.07
C GLU A 347 -25.45 16.49 40.31
N THR A 348 -25.29 17.47 39.41
CA THR A 348 -25.49 17.76 37.96
C THR A 348 -24.96 19.20 37.74
N THR A 349 -24.62 19.56 36.48
CA THR A 349 -24.73 20.92 35.86
C THR A 349 -23.86 22.08 36.40
N ASP A 350 -23.56 23.18 35.70
CA ASP A 350 -23.49 23.63 34.30
C ASP A 350 -22.95 25.09 34.39
N SER A 351 -22.20 25.54 33.38
CA SER A 351 -22.21 26.89 32.79
C SER A 351 -21.68 28.19 33.46
N THR A 352 -20.83 28.87 32.65
CA THR A 352 -20.72 30.31 32.29
C THR A 352 -19.93 31.36 33.13
N ASP A 353 -18.93 31.96 32.45
CA ASP A 353 -18.52 33.38 32.30
C ASP A 353 -18.56 34.39 33.47
N GLY A 354 -17.53 35.25 33.53
CA GLY A 354 -17.55 36.46 34.38
C GLY A 354 -16.19 36.94 34.89
N THR A 355 -15.56 37.79 34.10
CA THR A 355 -14.53 38.81 34.38
C THR A 355 -14.44 39.35 35.82
N GLU A 356 -13.23 39.48 36.38
CA GLU A 356 -12.81 40.66 37.18
C GLU A 356 -11.29 40.89 37.09
N GLU A 357 -10.97 42.18 36.95
CA GLU A 357 -9.65 42.78 36.77
C GLU A 357 -8.99 43.11 38.13
N VAL A 358 -7.69 43.45 38.07
CA VAL A 358 -6.88 44.27 38.99
C VAL A 358 -5.80 43.52 39.79
N ALA A 359 -4.56 43.56 39.30
CA ALA A 359 -3.46 44.31 39.95
C ALA A 359 -2.15 44.17 39.16
N VAL A 360 -1.77 45.25 38.51
CA VAL A 360 -0.46 45.50 37.90
C VAL A 360 0.63 45.44 38.96
N THR A 361 1.63 44.58 38.78
CA THR A 361 2.99 44.84 39.24
C THR A 361 3.95 44.63 38.07
N ASP A 362 4.42 45.75 37.55
CA ASP A 362 5.49 45.88 36.58
C ASP A 362 6.83 45.59 37.25
N THR A 363 7.47 44.49 36.86
CA THR A 363 8.93 44.34 36.92
C THR A 363 9.43 43.54 35.73
N THR A 364 9.80 44.26 34.67
CA THR A 364 10.98 44.04 33.82
C THR A 364 11.63 42.65 33.81
N LYS A 365 11.40 41.90 32.73
CA LYS A 365 12.40 41.23 31.85
C LYS A 365 11.64 40.59 30.67
N PRO A 366 11.95 40.88 29.40
CA PRO A 366 11.44 40.07 28.30
C PRO A 366 12.17 38.73 28.35
N ASP A 367 11.45 37.69 28.73
CA ASP A 367 11.89 36.32 28.53
C ASP A 367 11.68 36.00 27.05
N GLU A 368 12.71 36.24 26.24
CA GLU A 368 12.81 35.75 24.88
C GLU A 368 13.12 34.25 24.93
N THR A 369 12.10 33.45 25.27
CA THR A 369 12.01 32.07 24.83
C THR A 369 10.60 31.86 24.32
N LEU A 370 10.32 32.43 23.13
CA LEU A 370 9.36 31.80 22.24
C LEU A 370 9.92 30.41 21.98
N GLU A 371 9.28 29.40 22.56
CA GLU A 371 9.50 28.01 22.20
C GLU A 371 9.49 27.94 20.67
N GLU A 372 10.63 27.57 20.09
CA GLU A 372 10.75 27.27 18.68
C GLU A 372 9.83 26.07 18.45
N ILE A 373 8.62 26.34 17.96
CA ILE A 373 7.65 25.31 17.61
C ILE A 373 8.40 24.36 16.66
N ASP A 374 8.58 23.12 17.08
CA ASP A 374 9.24 22.07 16.30
C ASP A 374 8.39 21.82 15.05
N LYS A 375 8.78 22.45 13.95
CA LYS A 375 8.07 22.36 12.67
C LYS A 375 8.42 21.04 12.02
N SER A 376 7.40 20.31 11.56
CA SER A 376 7.60 19.12 10.72
C SER A 376 8.45 19.45 9.49
N GLU A 377 9.24 18.49 9.01
CA GLU A 377 10.17 18.67 7.89
C GLU A 377 9.50 19.20 6.59
N ASN A 378 8.21 18.94 6.43
CA ASN A 378 7.42 19.38 5.29
C ASN A 378 6.85 20.81 5.44
N VAL A 379 7.11 21.50 6.56
CA VAL A 379 6.73 22.90 6.78
C VAL A 379 7.87 23.81 6.36
N ILE A 380 7.71 24.49 5.21
CA ILE A 380 8.74 25.33 4.59
C ILE A 380 8.10 26.66 4.21
N ALA A 381 8.82 27.77 4.45
CA ALA A 381 8.30 29.11 4.24
C ALA A 381 6.95 29.38 4.94
N GLU A 382 6.76 28.83 6.15
CA GLU A 382 5.51 28.89 6.93
C GLU A 382 4.29 28.21 6.27
N LYS A 383 4.52 27.42 5.21
CA LYS A 383 3.49 26.66 4.50
C LYS A 383 3.72 25.16 4.69
N ILE A 384 2.64 24.39 4.71
CA ILE A 384 2.71 22.92 4.75
C ILE A 384 2.78 22.43 3.30
N LEU A 385 3.86 21.78 2.91
CA LEU A 385 4.04 21.23 1.57
C LEU A 385 3.71 19.74 1.55
N PHE A 386 3.15 19.27 0.43
CA PHE A 386 2.94 17.85 0.18
C PHE A 386 2.91 17.55 -1.32
N LEU A 387 3.20 16.29 -1.67
CA LEU A 387 3.01 15.80 -3.04
C LEU A 387 1.65 15.12 -3.15
N ARG A 388 0.84 15.56 -4.11
CA ARG A 388 -0.35 14.83 -4.54
C ARG A 388 0.07 13.87 -5.65
N ILE A 389 0.02 12.57 -5.34
CA ILE A 389 0.33 11.51 -6.30
C ILE A 389 -0.87 11.35 -7.23
N LEU A 390 -0.70 11.65 -8.52
CA LEU A 390 -1.75 11.50 -9.53
C LEU A 390 -1.81 10.09 -10.09
N ARG A 391 -0.65 9.49 -10.33
CA ARG A 391 -0.51 8.13 -10.86
C ARG A 391 0.86 7.59 -10.54
N TYR A 392 0.93 6.29 -10.34
CA TYR A 392 2.18 5.54 -10.40
C TYR A 392 2.43 5.09 -11.83
N ILE A 393 3.68 5.18 -12.28
CA ILE A 393 4.15 4.81 -13.61
C ILE A 393 5.24 3.74 -13.49
N GLU A 394 5.35 2.88 -14.49
CA GLU A 394 6.27 1.72 -14.54
C GLU A 394 7.70 2.07 -14.08
N GLY A 395 8.36 1.15 -13.36
CA GLY A 395 9.77 1.32 -12.95
C GLY A 395 10.00 2.21 -11.73
N GLY A 396 8.94 2.55 -10.98
CA GLY A 396 9.00 3.39 -9.78
C GLY A 396 8.97 4.89 -10.05
N HIS A 397 8.42 5.29 -11.20
CA HIS A 397 8.16 6.69 -11.53
C HIS A 397 6.80 7.10 -10.97
N TYR A 398 6.72 8.31 -10.43
CA TYR A 398 5.44 8.91 -10.05
C TYR A 398 5.05 9.99 -11.05
N SER A 399 3.77 10.34 -11.09
CA SER A 399 3.33 11.64 -11.61
C SER A 399 2.77 12.40 -10.43
N ASN A 400 3.48 13.45 -10.04
CA ASN A 400 3.17 14.19 -8.83
C ASN A 400 2.88 15.66 -9.13
N GLU A 401 2.06 16.24 -8.28
CA GLU A 401 1.91 17.68 -8.16
C GLU A 401 2.40 18.12 -6.78
N LEU A 402 3.17 19.21 -6.73
CA LEU A 402 3.52 19.84 -5.47
C LEU A 402 2.43 20.83 -5.06
N TRP A 403 1.93 20.70 -3.84
CA TRP A 403 0.90 21.56 -3.26
C TRP A 403 1.39 22.17 -1.95
N THR A 404 0.86 23.34 -1.62
CA THR A 404 1.01 23.99 -0.31
C THR A 404 -0.32 24.28 0.32
N ILE A 405 -0.41 24.14 1.64
CA ILE A 405 -1.43 24.75 2.50
C ILE A 405 -0.79 25.94 3.20
N ASP A 406 -1.45 27.09 3.20
CA ASP A 406 -1.06 28.27 3.99
C ASP A 406 -1.90 28.35 5.29
N PRO A 407 -1.34 27.96 6.45
CA PRO A 407 -2.07 27.97 7.72
C PRO A 407 -2.46 29.36 8.20
N LYS A 408 -1.88 30.41 7.62
CA LYS A 408 -2.19 31.81 7.97
C LYS A 408 -3.30 32.39 7.08
N LYS A 409 -3.72 31.65 6.04
CA LYS A 409 -4.68 32.10 5.04
C LYS A 409 -5.81 31.07 4.88
N ASP A 410 -6.44 30.72 6.00
CA ASP A 410 -7.59 29.81 6.05
C ASP A 410 -7.32 28.48 5.33
N ASP A 411 -6.13 27.93 5.56
CA ASP A 411 -5.64 26.69 4.96
C ASP A 411 -5.75 26.64 3.42
N ALA A 412 -5.61 27.80 2.76
CA ALA A 412 -5.71 27.91 1.31
C ALA A 412 -4.69 27.00 0.59
N LEU A 413 -5.21 26.23 -0.36
CA LEU A 413 -4.42 25.35 -1.22
C LEU A 413 -3.88 26.10 -2.44
N GLU A 414 -2.57 25.99 -2.65
CA GLU A 414 -1.89 26.51 -3.84
C GLU A 414 -1.11 25.38 -4.52
N LYS A 415 -1.26 25.24 -5.84
CA LYS A 415 -0.60 24.23 -6.65
C LYS A 415 0.60 24.82 -7.37
N SER A 416 1.71 24.08 -7.38
CA SER A 416 2.87 24.41 -8.21
C SER A 416 2.55 24.28 -9.70
N PRO A 417 2.89 25.27 -10.54
CA PRO A 417 2.80 25.13 -11.98
C PRO A 417 3.81 24.14 -12.56
N TYR A 418 4.82 23.71 -11.78
CA TYR A 418 5.75 22.68 -12.19
C TYR A 418 5.19 21.28 -11.85
N THR A 419 4.67 20.60 -12.86
CA THR A 419 3.96 19.31 -12.71
C THR A 419 4.77 18.09 -13.19
N ASN A 420 5.95 18.31 -13.78
CA ASN A 420 6.80 17.22 -14.28
C ASN A 420 7.64 16.62 -13.14
N ILE A 421 7.00 16.22 -12.05
CA ILE A 421 7.64 15.65 -10.86
C ILE A 421 7.44 14.15 -10.87
N CYS A 422 8.54 13.40 -10.74
CA CYS A 422 8.53 11.94 -10.79
C CYS A 422 9.18 11.21 -9.62
N GLY A 423 9.91 11.93 -8.76
CA GLY A 423 10.42 11.38 -7.50
C GLY A 423 9.31 11.18 -6.48
N ARG A 424 9.46 10.19 -5.59
CA ARG A 424 8.50 9.86 -4.53
C ARG A 424 8.39 10.92 -3.44
N GLU A 425 9.45 11.69 -3.23
CA GLU A 425 9.59 12.64 -2.13
C GLU A 425 10.13 13.99 -2.61
N PHE A 426 10.07 14.97 -1.72
CA PHE A 426 10.82 16.21 -1.80
C PHE A 426 11.61 16.39 -0.52
N VAL A 427 12.68 17.18 -0.57
CA VAL A 427 13.46 17.56 0.61
C VAL A 427 13.56 19.07 0.72
N GLY A 428 13.54 19.59 1.95
CA GLY A 428 13.74 21.01 2.21
C GLY A 428 15.18 21.46 1.91
N LEU A 429 15.32 22.62 1.30
CA LEU A 429 16.59 23.28 0.99
C LEU A 429 16.59 24.70 1.56
N GLY A 430 17.03 24.80 2.81
CA GLY A 430 16.89 26.01 3.62
C GLY A 430 15.42 26.33 3.90
N ASP A 431 15.14 27.58 4.30
CA ASP A 431 13.83 27.95 4.84
C ASP A 431 12.77 28.26 3.76
N GLU A 432 13.18 28.36 2.49
CA GLU A 432 12.34 28.91 1.42
C GLU A 432 12.23 28.03 0.17
N SER A 433 12.85 26.85 0.14
CA SER A 433 12.92 26.06 -1.09
C SER A 433 12.83 24.57 -0.82
N VAL A 434 12.36 23.83 -1.80
CA VAL A 434 12.37 22.37 -1.84
C VAL A 434 13.11 21.89 -3.06
N VAL A 435 13.59 20.65 -2.98
CA VAL A 435 14.14 19.92 -4.11
C VAL A 435 13.25 18.74 -4.42
N VAL A 436 12.91 18.60 -5.70
CA VAL A 436 12.17 17.47 -6.26
C VAL A 436 12.99 16.82 -7.38
N ILE A 437 12.62 15.61 -7.78
CA ILE A 437 13.14 14.98 -8.99
C ILE A 437 12.12 15.18 -10.11
N GLY A 438 12.52 15.87 -11.17
CA GLY A 438 11.68 16.14 -12.32
C GLY A 438 12.26 15.61 -13.62
N TYR A 439 11.50 15.77 -14.71
CA TYR A 439 11.87 15.35 -16.05
C TYR A 439 11.43 16.38 -17.10
N GLU A 440 12.02 16.33 -18.29
CA GLU A 440 11.66 17.23 -19.41
C GLU A 440 10.77 16.53 -20.45
N GLY A 441 10.07 17.29 -21.29
CA GLY A 441 9.18 16.72 -22.32
C GLY A 441 7.81 16.26 -21.81
N SER A 442 7.06 15.61 -22.69
CA SER A 442 5.66 15.21 -22.46
C SER A 442 5.50 13.93 -21.66
N ALA A 443 6.55 13.11 -21.54
CA ALA A 443 6.51 11.85 -20.80
C ALA A 443 7.86 11.54 -20.12
N HIS A 444 7.80 10.86 -18.97
CA HIS A 444 8.94 10.56 -18.09
C HIS A 444 9.97 9.57 -18.69
N ASN A 445 9.54 8.79 -19.69
CA ASN A 445 10.35 7.79 -20.40
C ASN A 445 11.15 8.39 -21.58
N ASP A 446 10.82 9.62 -21.97
CA ASP A 446 11.40 10.29 -23.14
C ASP A 446 12.52 11.28 -22.77
N SER A 447 12.85 11.42 -21.48
CA SER A 447 13.86 12.37 -21.00
C SER A 447 14.63 11.89 -19.77
N GLY A 448 15.78 12.51 -19.54
CA GLY A 448 16.54 12.32 -18.32
C GLY A 448 15.85 12.94 -17.10
N HIS A 449 16.14 12.37 -15.93
CA HIS A 449 15.65 12.88 -14.65
C HIS A 449 16.67 13.81 -14.02
N ASN A 450 16.23 14.96 -13.52
CA ASN A 450 17.11 15.96 -12.91
C ASN A 450 16.56 16.42 -11.57
N LEU A 451 17.43 16.94 -10.71
CA LEU A 451 17.01 17.67 -9.53
C LEU A 451 16.43 19.01 -9.96
N VAL A 452 15.37 19.45 -9.29
CA VAL A 452 14.71 20.73 -9.54
C VAL A 452 14.45 21.43 -8.21
N VAL A 453 14.90 22.67 -8.09
CA VAL A 453 14.58 23.53 -6.94
C VAL A 453 13.29 24.28 -7.24
N ILE A 454 12.35 24.22 -6.31
CA ILE A 454 11.11 25.00 -6.32
C ILE A 454 11.12 25.94 -5.11
N ASN A 455 10.78 27.21 -5.32
CA ASN A 455 10.61 28.16 -4.22
C ASN A 455 9.27 27.87 -3.52
N ALA A 456 9.29 27.70 -2.20
CA ALA A 456 8.10 27.32 -1.43
C ALA A 456 7.08 28.46 -1.24
N LYS A 457 7.47 29.72 -1.47
CA LYS A 457 6.58 30.88 -1.33
C LYS A 457 5.66 31.04 -2.55
N ASP A 458 6.24 30.99 -3.75
CA ASP A 458 5.54 31.21 -5.02
C ASP A 458 5.35 29.95 -5.87
N LEU A 459 5.89 28.81 -5.41
CA LEU A 459 5.86 27.51 -6.07
C LEU A 459 6.51 27.46 -7.45
N LEU A 460 7.37 28.43 -7.79
CA LEU A 460 8.02 28.49 -9.09
C LEU A 460 9.34 27.72 -9.10
N LYS A 461 9.62 27.05 -10.24
CA LYS A 461 10.91 26.44 -10.54
C LYS A 461 12.00 27.51 -10.54
N LYS A 462 13.01 27.34 -9.68
CA LYS A 462 14.15 28.25 -9.49
C LYS A 462 15.42 27.77 -10.19
N ALA A 463 15.71 26.48 -10.13
CA ALA A 463 16.93 25.89 -10.70
C ALA A 463 16.69 24.42 -11.10
N GLN A 464 17.59 23.88 -11.93
CA GLN A 464 17.64 22.47 -12.30
C GLN A 464 19.09 22.01 -12.43
N SER A 465 19.41 20.79 -11.99
CA SER A 465 20.74 20.21 -12.19
C SER A 465 21.01 19.95 -13.67
N LYS A 466 22.27 20.04 -14.09
CA LYS A 466 22.67 19.61 -15.44
C LYS A 466 22.83 18.10 -15.50
N GLU A 467 23.20 17.53 -14.37
CA GLU A 467 23.46 16.12 -14.16
C GLU A 467 22.13 15.37 -14.10
N GLU A 468 22.06 14.27 -14.86
CA GLU A 468 20.98 13.30 -14.75
C GLU A 468 21.15 12.53 -13.43
N VAL A 469 20.05 12.31 -12.72
CA VAL A 469 20.02 11.56 -11.47
C VAL A 469 19.19 10.29 -11.65
N PHE A 470 19.45 9.32 -10.79
CA PHE A 470 18.56 8.17 -10.67
C PHE A 470 17.21 8.63 -10.12
N TRP A 471 16.11 8.32 -10.80
CA TRP A 471 14.77 8.81 -10.44
C TRP A 471 14.26 8.32 -9.08
N ARG A 472 14.81 7.21 -8.57
CA ARG A 472 14.57 6.68 -7.21
C ARG A 472 15.72 6.99 -6.24
N THR A 473 16.56 7.98 -6.54
CA THR A 473 17.60 8.36 -5.60
C THR A 473 16.96 8.80 -4.27
N PRO A 474 17.44 8.30 -3.12
CA PRO A 474 17.17 8.98 -1.86
C PRO A 474 17.77 10.38 -1.96
N MET A 475 17.04 11.39 -1.48
CA MET A 475 17.55 12.75 -1.37
C MET A 475 17.83 13.08 0.08
N VAL A 476 18.98 13.68 0.36
CA VAL A 476 19.31 14.18 1.69
C VAL A 476 19.84 15.59 1.57
N THR A 477 19.33 16.50 2.39
CA THR A 477 19.91 17.84 2.55
C THR A 477 20.73 17.92 3.83
N ARG A 478 21.94 18.49 3.71
CA ARG A 478 22.84 18.70 4.83
C ARG A 478 23.76 19.87 4.54
N ASP A 479 23.92 20.78 5.50
CA ASP A 479 24.80 21.95 5.39
C ASP A 479 24.52 22.81 4.13
N GLY A 480 23.23 22.95 3.76
CA GLY A 480 22.79 23.69 2.57
C GLY A 480 23.18 23.03 1.23
N LYS A 481 23.59 21.76 1.26
CA LYS A 481 23.88 20.94 0.08
C LYS A 481 22.81 19.87 -0.10
N VAL A 482 22.67 19.41 -1.33
CA VAL A 482 21.78 18.29 -1.69
C VAL A 482 22.64 17.10 -2.09
N TYR A 483 22.30 15.92 -1.58
CA TYR A 483 22.97 14.67 -1.91
C TYR A 483 22.00 13.76 -2.66
N ALA A 484 22.44 13.26 -3.82
CA ALA A 484 21.62 12.44 -4.72
C ALA A 484 22.52 11.58 -5.62
N PHE A 485 21.96 10.54 -6.24
CA PHE A 485 22.70 9.61 -7.09
C PHE A 485 22.72 10.11 -8.53
N VAL A 486 23.88 10.54 -8.98
CA VAL A 486 24.15 10.98 -10.34
C VAL A 486 24.36 9.77 -11.22
N LYS A 487 23.68 9.76 -12.37
CA LYS A 487 23.89 8.78 -13.43
C LYS A 487 25.03 9.24 -14.31
N ASP A 488 25.98 8.35 -14.57
CA ASP A 488 27.11 8.57 -15.45
C ASP A 488 27.35 7.30 -16.27
N GLY A 489 26.87 7.31 -17.51
CA GLY A 489 26.77 6.12 -18.34
C GLY A 489 25.85 5.06 -17.71
N ASN A 490 26.37 3.85 -17.51
CA ASN A 490 25.65 2.72 -16.89
C ASN A 490 25.94 2.59 -15.38
N SER A 491 26.57 3.59 -14.78
CA SER A 491 26.96 3.59 -13.37
C SER A 491 26.35 4.77 -12.63
N TYR A 492 26.27 4.63 -11.31
CA TYR A 492 25.76 5.68 -10.42
C TYR A 492 26.84 6.12 -9.47
N PHE A 493 26.79 7.39 -9.07
CA PHE A 493 27.74 8.01 -8.17
C PHE A 493 26.99 8.87 -7.16
N LEU A 494 27.49 8.99 -5.93
CA LEU A 494 26.95 9.97 -5.00
C LEU A 494 27.40 11.36 -5.45
N GLY A 495 26.45 12.21 -5.85
CA GLY A 495 26.66 13.62 -6.12
C GLY A 495 26.34 14.46 -4.89
N ARG A 496 27.13 15.50 -4.67
CA ARG A 496 26.84 16.61 -3.74
C ARG A 496 26.66 17.87 -4.56
N PHE A 497 25.52 18.52 -4.38
CA PHE A 497 25.12 19.70 -5.13
C PHE A 497 25.05 20.92 -4.22
N ASN A 498 25.40 22.07 -4.76
CA ASN A 498 25.13 23.37 -4.17
C ASN A 498 23.63 23.70 -4.20
N ALA A 499 23.21 24.74 -3.46
CA ALA A 499 21.81 25.16 -3.43
C ALA A 499 21.25 25.62 -4.79
N ASP A 500 22.11 25.99 -5.74
CA ASP A 500 21.75 26.31 -7.12
C ASP A 500 21.75 25.07 -8.04
N LEU A 501 21.89 23.88 -7.47
CA LEU A 501 22.04 22.59 -8.14
C LEU A 501 23.27 22.47 -9.06
N SER A 502 24.29 23.31 -8.88
CA SER A 502 25.60 23.04 -9.46
C SER A 502 26.30 21.90 -8.70
N LEU A 503 26.88 20.94 -9.44
CA LEU A 503 27.61 19.82 -8.84
C LEU A 503 28.89 20.32 -8.15
N ASP A 504 28.97 20.11 -6.84
CA ASP A 504 30.13 20.47 -6.00
C ASP A 504 31.14 19.33 -5.92
N ALA A 505 30.66 18.09 -5.73
CA ALA A 505 31.50 16.90 -5.70
C ALA A 505 30.75 15.67 -6.21
N LYS A 506 31.51 14.68 -6.67
CA LYS A 506 31.02 13.35 -7.08
C LYS A 506 31.89 12.29 -6.41
N SER A 507 31.30 11.17 -5.99
CA SER A 507 32.05 10.08 -5.36
C SER A 507 33.17 9.58 -6.27
N SER A 508 34.29 9.17 -5.65
CA SER A 508 35.44 8.63 -6.38
C SER A 508 35.16 7.28 -7.05
N ASP A 509 34.20 6.54 -6.51
CA ASP A 509 33.86 5.18 -6.90
C ASP A 509 32.36 5.08 -7.21
N PRO A 510 31.97 4.18 -8.14
CA PRO A 510 30.57 3.93 -8.41
C PRO A 510 29.89 3.30 -7.19
N ILE A 511 28.60 3.56 -7.10
CA ILE A 511 27.73 3.11 -6.03
C ILE A 511 26.59 2.26 -6.60
N SER A 512 25.95 1.48 -5.75
CA SER A 512 24.69 0.83 -6.13
C SER A 512 23.55 1.84 -6.11
N GLN A 513 22.70 1.82 -7.13
CA GLN A 513 21.48 2.63 -7.20
C GLN A 513 20.47 2.28 -6.08
N ASN A 514 20.58 1.07 -5.49
CA ASN A 514 19.72 0.59 -4.40
C ASN A 514 20.34 0.88 -3.02
N SER A 515 21.08 1.99 -2.87
CA SER A 515 21.71 2.35 -1.61
C SER A 515 20.93 3.45 -0.89
N ASP A 516 20.95 3.45 0.45
CA ASP A 516 20.51 4.60 1.25
C ASP A 516 21.69 5.50 1.64
N ILE A 517 21.43 6.78 1.92
CA ILE A 517 22.45 7.76 2.32
C ILE A 517 22.35 8.01 3.84
N THR A 518 23.39 7.61 4.58
CA THR A 518 23.47 7.89 6.03
C THR A 518 24.71 8.70 6.37
N PHE A 519 24.55 9.81 7.09
CA PHE A 519 25.66 10.62 7.61
C PHE A 519 25.99 10.22 9.04
N PHE A 520 27.28 10.07 9.35
CA PHE A 520 27.75 9.92 10.73
C PHE A 520 29.12 10.59 10.92
N GLY A 521 29.11 11.75 11.57
CA GLY A 521 30.29 12.61 11.67
C GLY A 521 30.81 13.02 10.29
N GLU A 522 32.10 12.84 10.05
CA GLU A 522 32.77 13.17 8.78
C GLU A 522 32.63 12.08 7.70
N LYS A 523 31.69 11.15 7.87
CA LYS A 523 31.54 9.99 6.97
C LYS A 523 30.12 9.89 6.42
N ILE A 524 30.04 9.37 5.21
CA ILE A 524 28.80 8.99 4.54
C ILE A 524 28.83 7.49 4.33
N TYR A 525 27.79 6.80 4.76
CA TYR A 525 27.60 5.37 4.62
C TYR A 525 26.52 5.16 3.57
N LEU A 526 26.87 4.43 2.51
CA LEU A 526 25.94 4.00 1.49
C LEU A 526 25.68 2.50 1.66
N THR A 527 24.47 2.15 2.06
CA THR A 527 24.04 0.78 2.36
C THR A 527 23.14 0.26 1.25
N GLY A 528 23.61 -0.67 0.42
CA GLY A 528 22.84 -1.18 -0.69
C GLY A 528 23.32 -2.53 -1.23
N LYS A 529 22.45 -3.24 -1.97
CA LYS A 529 22.82 -4.48 -2.67
C LYS A 529 23.74 -4.17 -3.84
N SER A 530 24.85 -4.89 -3.99
CA SER A 530 25.69 -4.77 -5.19
C SER A 530 24.87 -5.08 -6.44
N GLY A 531 25.06 -4.32 -7.52
CA GLY A 531 24.35 -4.52 -8.79
C GLY A 531 24.59 -5.87 -9.47
N THR A 532 25.50 -6.70 -8.94
CA THR A 532 25.88 -8.02 -9.50
C THR A 532 25.69 -9.19 -8.53
N GLY A 533 24.99 -9.07 -7.40
CA GLY A 533 24.70 -10.22 -6.53
C GLY A 533 24.05 -9.94 -5.18
N ASP A 534 23.65 -11.02 -4.50
CA ASP A 534 22.89 -11.05 -3.24
C ASP A 534 23.59 -10.48 -1.99
N THR A 535 24.80 -9.93 -2.15
CA THR A 535 25.57 -9.40 -1.03
C THR A 535 25.34 -7.90 -0.88
N THR A 536 24.79 -7.52 0.27
CA THR A 536 24.73 -6.12 0.70
C THR A 536 26.15 -5.64 0.96
N THR A 537 26.49 -4.45 0.47
CA THR A 537 27.76 -3.79 0.79
C THR A 537 27.50 -2.44 1.41
N ILE A 538 28.40 -2.01 2.30
CA ILE A 538 28.37 -0.68 2.90
C ILE A 538 29.61 0.07 2.43
N GLN A 539 29.45 0.99 1.48
CA GLN A 539 30.54 1.86 1.05
C GLN A 539 30.61 3.07 2.00
N VAL A 540 31.79 3.35 2.53
CA VAL A 540 32.03 4.45 3.46
C VAL A 540 32.86 5.51 2.76
N PHE A 541 32.31 6.70 2.58
CA PHE A 541 32.96 7.84 1.95
C PHE A 541 33.32 8.92 2.97
N ASN A 542 34.35 9.71 2.68
CA ASN A 542 34.64 10.93 3.42
C ASN A 542 33.61 12.01 3.01
N ALA A 543 32.94 12.63 3.98
CA ALA A 543 31.89 13.60 3.70
C ALA A 543 32.40 14.91 3.05
N ALA A 544 33.68 15.25 3.24
CA ALA A 544 34.28 16.48 2.73
C ALA A 544 34.62 16.40 1.23
N ASP A 545 35.16 15.27 0.76
CA ASP A 545 35.63 15.12 -0.62
C ASP A 545 35.02 13.92 -1.40
N LEU A 546 34.11 13.18 -0.77
CA LEU A 546 33.44 12.00 -1.33
C LEU A 546 34.40 10.90 -1.82
N LYS A 547 35.61 10.82 -1.27
CA LYS A 547 36.51 9.69 -1.54
C LYS A 547 36.12 8.46 -0.75
N LEU A 548 36.14 7.31 -1.41
CA LEU A 548 35.91 6.03 -0.78
C LEU A 548 36.99 5.76 0.26
N LEU A 549 36.59 5.58 1.52
CA LEU A 549 37.46 5.22 2.63
C LEU A 549 37.61 3.70 2.74
N LYS A 550 36.50 2.97 2.59
CA LYS A 550 36.45 1.50 2.62
C LYS A 550 35.08 0.99 2.21
N THR A 551 35.04 -0.29 1.84
CA THR A 551 33.81 -1.06 1.66
C THR A 551 33.73 -2.13 2.75
N ILE A 552 32.58 -2.26 3.40
CA ILE A 552 32.30 -3.28 4.41
C ILE A 552 31.31 -4.28 3.79
N THR A 553 31.63 -5.56 3.90
CA THR A 553 30.70 -6.65 3.56
C THR A 553 30.18 -7.23 4.88
N PRO A 554 28.88 -7.13 5.16
CA PRO A 554 28.27 -7.82 6.29
C PRO A 554 28.53 -9.34 6.18
N PRO A 555 28.65 -10.05 7.32
CA PRO A 555 28.77 -11.50 7.29
C PRO A 555 27.56 -12.11 6.57
N ALA A 556 27.81 -13.16 5.77
CA ALA A 556 26.72 -13.97 5.23
C ALA A 556 26.00 -14.67 6.38
N ASN A 557 24.66 -14.62 6.36
CA ASN A 557 23.83 -15.39 7.28
C ASN A 557 23.90 -16.88 6.97
#